data_AF-A0A3D2IND0-F1
#
_entry.id   AF-A0A3D2IND0-F1
#
_cell.length_a   1.000
_cell.length_b   1.000
_cell.length_c   1.000
_cell.angle_alpha   90.00
_cell.angle_beta   90.00
_cell.angle_gamma   90.00
#
_symmetry.space_group_name_H-M   'P 1'
#
loop_
_entity.id
_entity.type
_entity.pdbx_description
1 polymer ?
#
loop_
_entity_poly.entity_id
_entity_poly.type
_entity_poly.pdbx_seq_one_letter_code
_entity_poly.pdbx_strand_id
1 'polypeptide(L)'
;MPRGDNPNSRKNLKRLSPKEARENGKKGGVASAETRAVYKSLNADLRERCTPERIGKINERLLSMAEHGNLKAYELIRDGLGEKPKEVNLDMDDGIEVINDAPPG
;
A
#
# COMPACT_ATOMS: atom_id res chain seq x y z
N MET A 1 -1.10 25.58 -2.98
CA MET A 1 -0.63 25.73 -4.37
C MET A 1 -1.25 24.62 -5.21
N PRO A 2 -1.84 24.91 -6.38
CA PRO A 2 -2.38 23.87 -7.26
C PRO A 2 -1.25 22.99 -7.82
N ARG A 3 -1.48 21.67 -7.93
CA ARG A 3 -0.48 20.73 -8.45
C ARG A 3 -0.20 21.07 -9.92
N GLY A 4 1.02 21.53 -10.22
CA GLY A 4 1.48 21.76 -11.60
C GLY A 4 2.25 23.06 -11.82
N ASP A 5 2.05 24.07 -10.98
CA ASP A 5 2.74 25.37 -11.10
C ASP A 5 4.07 25.39 -10.35
N ASN A 6 4.97 24.46 -10.68
CA ASN A 6 6.38 24.65 -10.34
C ASN A 6 7.00 25.59 -11.39
N PRO A 7 7.44 26.82 -11.03
CA PRO A 7 8.02 27.76 -11.99
C PRO A 7 9.30 27.24 -12.68
N ASN A 8 9.95 26.21 -12.11
CA ASN A 8 11.11 25.55 -12.71
C ASN A 8 10.72 24.40 -13.68
N SER A 9 9.47 23.91 -13.67
CA SER A 9 9.04 22.83 -14.59
C SER A 9 8.89 23.33 -16.02
N ARG A 10 8.43 24.56 -16.22
CA ARG A 10 8.25 25.18 -17.54
C ARG A 10 9.58 25.55 -18.21
N LYS A 11 10.60 25.95 -17.45
CA LYS A 11 11.93 26.31 -17.97
C LYS A 11 12.69 25.11 -18.58
N ASN A 12 12.42 23.91 -18.10
CA ASN A 12 13.10 22.67 -18.52
C ASN A 12 12.28 21.82 -19.50
N LEU A 13 11.14 22.31 -19.99
CA LEU A 13 10.24 21.51 -20.82
C LEU A 13 10.76 21.42 -22.26
N LYS A 14 11.26 20.24 -22.65
CA LYS A 14 11.67 19.97 -24.03
C LYS A 14 10.45 19.99 -24.96
N ARG A 15 10.42 20.92 -25.92
CA ARG A 15 9.45 20.91 -27.02
C ARG A 15 9.90 19.88 -28.06
N LEU A 16 9.12 18.82 -28.20
CA LEU A 16 9.35 17.79 -29.22
C LEU A 16 8.84 18.27 -30.58
N SER A 17 9.48 17.82 -31.66
CA SER A 17 8.91 17.98 -32.99
C SER A 17 7.60 17.18 -33.12
N PRO A 18 6.70 17.54 -34.06
CA PRO A 18 5.46 16.79 -34.27
C PRO A 18 5.67 15.29 -34.52
N LYS A 19 6.76 14.93 -35.21
CA LYS A 19 7.11 13.53 -35.49
C LYS A 19 7.57 12.79 -34.23
N GLU A 20 8.47 13.39 -33.45
CA GLU A 20 8.94 12.80 -32.19
C GLU A 20 7.81 12.67 -31.16
N ALA A 21 6.94 13.68 -31.07
CA ALA A 21 5.76 13.63 -30.19
C ALA A 21 4.83 12.47 -30.57
N ARG A 22 4.59 12.27 -31.88
CA ARG A 22 3.79 11.15 -32.39
C ARG A 22 4.43 9.80 -32.12
N GLU A 23 5.73 9.65 -32.34
CA GLU A 23 6.45 8.41 -32.07
C GLU A 23 6.46 8.07 -30.58
N ASN A 24 6.71 9.06 -29.71
CA ASN A 24 6.68 8.86 -28.26
C ASN A 24 5.27 8.53 -27.76
N GLY A 25 4.24 9.22 -28.28
CA GLY A 25 2.85 8.91 -27.97
C GLY A 25 2.46 7.48 -28.36
N LYS A 26 2.89 7.02 -29.55
CA LYS A 26 2.68 5.63 -29.98
C LYS A 26 3.37 4.63 -29.05
N LYS A 27 4.65 4.87 -28.71
CA LYS A 27 5.40 4.00 -27.78
C LYS A 27 4.73 3.91 -26.41
N GLY A 28 4.33 5.05 -25.84
CA GLY A 28 3.65 5.10 -24.55
C GLY A 28 2.28 4.42 -24.59
N GLY A 29 1.52 4.59 -25.67
CA GLY A 29 0.24 3.93 -25.87
C GLY A 29 0.37 2.41 -25.93
N VAL A 30 1.35 1.90 -26.67
CA VAL A 30 1.64 0.44 -26.76
C VAL A 30 2.04 -0.11 -25.41
N ALA A 31 3.02 0.50 -24.74
CA ALA A 31 3.48 0.04 -23.41
C ALA A 31 2.33 0.05 -22.38
N SER A 32 1.47 1.08 -22.42
CA SER A 32 0.29 1.12 -21.55
C SER A 32 -0.71 0.02 -21.89
N ALA A 33 -0.93 -0.27 -23.17
CA ALA A 33 -1.86 -1.32 -23.60
C ALA A 33 -1.37 -2.70 -23.18
N GLU A 34 -0.08 -2.98 -23.36
CA GLU A 34 0.57 -4.23 -22.93
C GLU A 34 0.45 -4.40 -21.41
N THR A 35 0.78 -3.36 -20.64
CA THR A 35 0.65 -3.39 -19.18
C THR A 35 -0.79 -3.67 -18.75
N ARG A 36 -1.79 -3.03 -19.37
CA ARG A 36 -3.21 -3.28 -19.10
C ARG A 36 -3.62 -4.70 -19.45
N ALA A 37 -3.10 -5.25 -20.54
CA ALA A 37 -3.37 -6.63 -20.94
C ALA A 37 -2.83 -7.63 -19.91
N VAL A 38 -1.60 -7.42 -19.42
CA VAL A 38 -0.98 -8.23 -18.36
C VAL A 38 -1.83 -8.18 -17.09
N TYR A 39 -2.21 -6.99 -16.62
CA TYR A 39 -3.06 -6.88 -15.42
C TYR A 39 -4.43 -7.51 -15.60
N LYS A 40 -5.03 -7.41 -16.80
CA LYS A 40 -6.31 -8.07 -17.10
C LYS A 40 -6.17 -9.59 -17.01
N SER A 41 -5.10 -10.16 -17.57
CA SER A 41 -4.81 -11.59 -17.49
C SER A 41 -4.60 -12.04 -16.05
N LEU A 42 -3.71 -11.35 -15.33
CA LEU A 42 -3.43 -11.66 -13.93
C LEU A 42 -4.69 -11.62 -13.06
N ASN A 43 -5.53 -10.60 -13.24
CA ASN A 43 -6.78 -10.48 -12.49
C ASN A 43 -7.78 -11.58 -12.84
N ALA A 44 -7.84 -12.01 -14.11
CA ALA A 44 -8.69 -13.14 -14.51
C ALA A 44 -8.20 -14.43 -13.83
N ASP A 45 -6.90 -14.71 -13.91
CA ASP A 45 -6.29 -15.90 -13.31
C ASP A 45 -6.47 -15.92 -11.79
N LEU A 46 -6.28 -14.78 -11.12
CA LEU A 46 -6.48 -14.68 -9.66
C LEU A 46 -7.94 -14.89 -9.28
N ARG A 47 -8.90 -14.37 -10.06
CA ARG A 47 -10.34 -14.59 -9.79
C ARG A 47 -10.73 -16.05 -9.91
N GLU A 48 -10.20 -16.77 -10.90
CA GLU A 48 -10.43 -18.20 -11.05
C GLU A 48 -9.79 -19.00 -9.90
N ARG A 49 -8.59 -18.60 -9.48
CA ARG A 49 -7.80 -19.28 -8.46
C ARG A 49 -8.28 -19.02 -7.03
N CYS A 50 -8.87 -17.86 -6.75
CA CYS A 50 -9.36 -17.47 -5.42
C CYS A 50 -10.75 -18.05 -5.15
N THR A 51 -10.85 -19.39 -5.11
CA THR A 51 -12.08 -20.08 -4.69
C THR A 51 -12.32 -19.89 -3.19
N PRO A 52 -13.57 -19.99 -2.69
CA PRO A 52 -13.87 -19.88 -1.27
C PRO A 52 -13.03 -20.83 -0.39
N GLU A 53 -12.82 -22.06 -0.85
CA GLU A 53 -11.98 -23.04 -0.14
C GLU A 53 -10.52 -22.58 -0.03
N ARG A 54 -9.93 -22.06 -1.13
CA ARG A 54 -8.55 -21.59 -1.12
C ARG A 54 -8.39 -20.32 -0.30
N ILE A 55 -9.36 -19.42 -0.35
CA ILE A 55 -9.42 -18.23 0.50
C ILE A 55 -9.47 -18.66 1.97
N GLY A 56 -10.31 -19.65 2.32
CA GLY A 56 -10.38 -20.23 3.67
C GLY A 56 -9.02 -20.71 4.17
N LYS A 57 -8.31 -21.53 3.38
CA LYS A 57 -6.97 -22.02 3.72
C LYS A 57 -5.93 -20.91 3.88
N ILE A 58 -6.02 -19.86 3.07
CA ILE A 58 -5.14 -18.68 3.19
C ILE A 58 -5.44 -17.94 4.51
N ASN A 59 -6.71 -17.75 4.83
CA ASN A 59 -7.15 -17.09 6.05
C ASN A 59 -6.75 -17.88 7.31
N GLU A 60 -6.89 -19.20 7.31
CA GLU A 60 -6.41 -20.06 8.40
C GLU A 60 -4.90 -19.88 8.64
N ARG A 61 -4.12 -19.80 7.56
CA ARG A 61 -2.68 -19.58 7.67
C ARG A 61 -2.35 -18.16 8.14
N LEU A 62 -3.08 -17.15 7.69
CA LEU A 62 -2.94 -15.78 8.18
C LEU A 62 -3.25 -15.70 9.68
N LEU A 63 -4.34 -16.34 10.14
CA LEU A 63 -4.69 -16.42 11.56
C LEU A 63 -3.56 -17.06 12.36
N SER A 64 -3.09 -18.23 11.94
CA SER A 64 -1.96 -18.90 12.60
C SER A 64 -0.71 -18.02 12.63
N MET A 65 -0.37 -17.33 11.55
CA MET A 65 0.77 -16.39 11.54
C MET A 65 0.57 -15.23 12.52
N ALA A 66 -0.64 -14.67 12.60
CA ALA A 66 -0.96 -13.57 13.51
C ALA A 66 -0.87 -14.04 14.98
N GLU A 67 -1.38 -15.23 15.31
CA GLU A 67 -1.27 -15.84 16.64
C GLU A 67 0.19 -16.03 17.08
N HIS A 68 1.10 -16.26 16.12
CA HIS A 68 2.54 -16.37 16.36
C HIS A 68 3.29 -15.02 16.27
N GLY A 69 2.56 -13.90 16.33
CA GLY A 69 3.14 -12.56 16.42
C GLY A 69 3.47 -11.90 15.08
N ASN A 70 3.01 -12.44 13.95
CA ASN A 70 3.19 -11.77 12.65
C ASN A 70 2.24 -10.56 12.53
N LEU A 71 2.77 -9.36 12.80
CA LEU A 71 2.02 -8.11 12.74
C LEU A 71 1.35 -7.89 11.38
N LYS A 72 2.00 -8.28 10.28
CA LYS A 72 1.44 -8.03 8.95
C LYS A 72 0.23 -8.93 8.68
N ALA A 73 0.26 -10.17 9.14
CA ALA A 73 -0.89 -11.06 9.06
C ALA A 73 -2.06 -10.52 9.89
N TYR A 74 -1.79 -10.02 11.11
CA TYR A 74 -2.79 -9.35 11.93
C TYR A 74 -3.42 -8.15 11.23
N GLU A 75 -2.61 -7.25 10.65
CA GLU A 75 -3.11 -6.10 9.90
C GLU A 75 -4.00 -6.51 8.72
N LEU A 76 -3.58 -7.51 7.94
CA LEU A 76 -4.36 -8.00 6.79
C LEU A 76 -5.72 -8.57 7.20
N ILE A 77 -5.77 -9.28 8.32
CA ILE A 77 -7.03 -9.81 8.88
C ILE A 77 -7.92 -8.66 9.34
N ARG A 78 -7.37 -7.73 10.14
CA ARG A 78 -8.07 -6.54 10.63
C ARG A 78 -8.65 -5.71 9.47
N ASP A 79 -7.83 -5.41 8.48
CA ASP A 79 -8.22 -4.64 7.29
C ASP A 79 -9.29 -5.39 6.48
N GLY A 80 -9.20 -6.71 6.38
CA GLY A 80 -10.21 -7.58 5.76
C GLY A 80 -11.56 -7.57 6.50
N LEU A 81 -11.55 -7.36 7.82
CA LEU A 81 -12.75 -7.20 8.65
C LEU A 81 -13.31 -5.76 8.63
N GLY A 82 -12.61 -4.81 8.00
CA GLY A 82 -12.99 -3.40 7.98
C GLY A 82 -12.78 -2.70 9.33
N GLU A 83 -12.01 -3.30 10.24
CA GLU A 83 -11.67 -2.68 11.51
C GLU A 83 -10.60 -1.61 11.30
N LYS A 84 -10.89 -0.37 11.71
CA LYS A 84 -9.88 0.69 11.73
C LYS A 84 -9.04 0.55 13.01
N PRO A 85 -7.72 0.73 12.95
CA PRO A 85 -6.96 0.93 14.18
C PRO A 85 -7.60 2.09 14.95
N LYS A 86 -7.90 1.88 16.23
CA LYS A 86 -8.32 2.98 17.10
C LYS A 86 -7.22 4.02 17.04
N GLU A 87 -7.59 5.27 16.78
CA GLU A 87 -6.66 6.38 16.96
C GLU A 87 -6.22 6.35 18.42
N VAL A 88 -5.00 5.92 18.65
CA VAL A 88 -4.37 6.07 19.96
C VAL A 88 -3.99 7.54 20.01
N ASN A 89 -4.81 8.36 20.66
CA ASN A 89 -4.35 9.67 21.08
C ASN A 89 -3.18 9.41 22.03
N LEU A 90 -1.97 9.65 21.53
CA LEU A 90 -0.73 9.64 22.31
C LEU A 90 -0.65 10.84 23.27
N ASP A 91 -1.75 11.58 23.45
CA ASP A 91 -1.91 12.66 24.42
C ASP A 91 -2.22 12.12 25.83
N MET A 92 -1.67 10.96 26.17
CA MET A 92 -1.63 10.51 27.56
C MET A 92 -0.24 10.82 28.09
N ASP A 93 -0.14 12.03 28.62
CA ASP A 93 0.78 12.43 29.69
C ASP A 93 0.39 11.63 30.96
N ASP A 94 0.36 10.29 30.84
CA ASP A 94 0.19 9.41 31.98
C ASP A 94 1.52 9.45 32.71
N GLY A 95 1.57 10.34 33.71
CA GLY A 95 2.68 10.46 34.64
C GLY A 95 3.07 9.09 35.14
N ILE A 96 4.14 8.53 34.57
CA ILE A 96 4.82 7.37 35.11
C ILE A 96 5.45 7.85 36.41
N GLU A 97 4.77 7.67 37.55
CA GLU A 97 5.42 7.77 38.84
C GLU A 97 6.49 6.68 38.93
N VAL A 98 7.74 7.09 38.71
CA VAL A 98 8.91 6.27 39.00
C VAL A 98 9.01 6.16 40.52
N ILE A 99 8.49 5.06 41.08
CA ILE A 99 8.77 4.69 42.47
C ILE A 99 10.24 4.25 42.53
N ASN A 100 11.12 5.18 42.91
CA ASN A 100 12.50 4.85 43.25
C ASN A 100 12.53 4.21 44.64
N ASP A 101 12.39 2.89 44.68
CA ASP A 101 12.66 2.10 45.89
C ASP A 101 14.19 1.96 46.07
N ALA A 102 14.83 3.04 46.51
CA ALA A 102 16.20 2.99 46.99
C ALA A 102 16.19 2.57 48.47
N PRO A 103 16.83 1.45 48.86
CA PRO A 103 16.88 1.02 50.25
C PRO A 103 17.68 2.02 51.11
N PRO A 104 17.25 2.31 52.34
CA PRO A 104 18.03 3.14 53.26
C PRO A 104 19.33 2.41 53.63
N GLY A 105 20.45 3.12 53.48
CA GLY A 105 21.79 2.66 53.85
C GLY A 105 22.04 2.61 55.35
#